data_AF-A0A8B6XWN6-F1
#
_entry.id   AF-A0A8B6XWN6-F1
#
_cell.length_a   1.000
_cell.length_b   1.000
_cell.length_c   1.000
_cell.angle_alpha   90.00
_cell.angle_beta   90.00
_cell.angle_gamma   90.00
#
_symmetry.space_group_name_H-M   'P 1'
#
loop_
_entity.id
_entity.type
_entity.pdbx_description
1 polymer ?
#
loop_
_entity_poly.entity_id
_entity_poly.type
_entity_poly.pdbx_seq_one_letter_code
_entity_poly.pdbx_strand_id
1 'polypeptide(L)'
;MVAFVYDIANRDSYESLPSWEKKVESQNPNFIGVIIANKSDLTDRSEVSAEEGELMSHKLNMPIFHCSAKDNDNIETPFLHLAKLFYENESKKSF
;
A
#
# COMPACT_ATOMS: atom_id res chain seq x y z
N MET A 1 3.89 1.79 -11.45
CA MET A 1 2.91 1.65 -10.36
C MET A 1 3.33 0.45 -9.52
N VAL A 2 3.28 0.55 -8.20
CA VAL A 2 3.66 -0.53 -7.28
C VAL A 2 2.64 -0.62 -6.15
N ALA A 3 2.30 -1.82 -5.70
CA ALA A 3 1.49 -2.02 -4.50
C ALA A 3 2.34 -2.76 -3.47
N PHE A 4 2.50 -2.16 -2.29
CA PHE A 4 3.17 -2.80 -1.17
C PHE A 4 2.12 -3.44 -0.27
N VAL A 5 2.18 -4.75 -0.09
CA VAL A 5 1.14 -5.49 0.62
C VAL A 5 1.75 -6.10 1.88
N TYR A 6 1.08 -5.92 3.01
CA TYR A 6 1.37 -6.66 4.24
C TYR A 6 0.11 -7.33 4.76
N ASP A 7 0.29 -8.35 5.60
CA ASP A 7 -0.79 -9.06 6.27
C ASP A 7 -0.95 -8.48 7.68
N ILE A 8 -2.16 -8.04 8.04
CA ILE A 8 -2.41 -7.44 9.36
C ILE A 8 -2.16 -8.40 10.52
N ALA A 9 -2.22 -9.71 10.27
CA ALA A 9 -1.95 -10.77 11.25
C ALA A 9 -0.50 -11.30 11.18
N ASN A 10 0.42 -10.56 10.55
CA ASN A 10 1.83 -10.92 10.46
C ASN A 10 2.72 -9.67 10.57
N ARG A 11 3.28 -9.45 11.75
CA ARG A 11 4.15 -8.32 12.06
C ARG A 11 5.38 -8.22 11.14
N ASP A 12 6.04 -9.34 10.85
CA ASP A 12 7.25 -9.35 10.03
C ASP A 12 6.98 -8.82 8.61
N SER A 13 5.80 -9.11 8.07
CA SER A 13 5.40 -8.61 6.75
C SER A 13 5.30 -7.07 6.72
N TYR A 14 4.76 -6.47 7.78
CA TYR A 14 4.68 -5.02 7.95
C TYR A 14 6.06 -4.38 8.13
N GLU A 15 6.92 -4.99 8.96
CA GLU A 15 8.27 -4.47 9.21
C GLU A 15 9.17 -4.56 7.97
N SER A 16 8.85 -5.44 7.03
CA SER A 16 9.57 -5.56 5.76
C SER A 16 9.26 -4.44 4.75
N LEU A 17 8.14 -3.71 4.90
CA LEU A 17 7.67 -2.71 3.93
C LEU A 17 8.72 -1.65 3.57
N PRO A 18 9.43 -1.01 4.53
CA PRO A 18 10.44 0.00 4.19
C PRO A 18 11.61 -0.56 3.39
N SER A 19 11.96 -1.83 3.61
CA SER A 19 13.03 -2.48 2.85
C SER A 19 12.60 -2.74 1.40
N TRP A 20 11.34 -3.13 1.19
CA TRP A 20 10.77 -3.29 -0.13
C TRP A 20 10.64 -1.97 -0.88
N GLU A 21 10.17 -0.93 -0.20
CA GLU A 21 10.04 0.42 -0.75
C GLU A 21 11.41 0.94 -1.23
N LYS A 22 12.44 0.89 -0.37
CA LYS A 22 13.80 1.30 -0.73
C LYS A 22 14.36 0.54 -1.93
N LYS A 23 14.04 -0.75 -2.06
CA LYS A 23 14.47 -1.55 -3.21
C LYS A 23 13.82 -1.04 -4.51
N VAL A 24 12.53 -0.72 -4.47
CA VAL A 24 11.80 -0.15 -5.61
C VAL A 24 12.31 1.24 -5.94
N GLU A 25 12.48 2.11 -4.94
CA GLU A 25 13.01 3.47 -5.10
C GLU A 25 14.37 3.47 -5.80
N SER A 26 15.26 2.55 -5.43
CA SER A 26 16.59 2.42 -6.04
C SER A 26 16.58 2.09 -7.54
N GLN A 27 15.49 1.47 -8.03
CA GLN A 27 15.33 1.10 -9.45
C GLN A 27 14.48 2.12 -10.21
N ASN A 28 13.51 2.73 -9.53
CA ASN A 28 12.60 3.71 -10.11
C ASN A 28 12.23 4.75 -9.06
N PRO A 29 12.96 5.86 -8.92
CA PRO A 29 12.72 6.87 -7.87
C PRO A 29 11.42 7.66 -8.06
N ASN A 30 10.81 7.61 -9.25
CA ASN A 30 9.57 8.31 -9.57
C ASN A 30 8.37 7.36 -9.61
N PHE A 31 8.44 6.23 -8.89
CA PHE A 31 7.34 5.28 -8.85
C PHE A 31 6.11 5.91 -8.15
N ILE A 32 4.93 5.45 -8.56
CA ILE A 32 3.66 5.73 -7.87
C ILE A 32 3.29 4.47 -7.12
N GLY A 33 3.03 4.59 -5.82
CA GLY A 33 2.75 3.44 -4.96
C GLY A 33 1.58 3.63 -4.00
N VAL A 34 1.08 2.50 -3.50
CA VAL A 34 0.08 2.42 -2.43
C VAL A 34 0.46 1.31 -1.47
N ILE A 35 0.00 1.40 -0.23
CA ILE A 35 0.13 0.36 0.79
C ILE A 35 -1.22 -0.36 0.92
N ILE A 36 -1.20 -1.69 1.00
CA ILE A 36 -2.37 -2.53 1.20
C ILE A 36 -2.18 -3.34 2.49
N ALA A 37 -2.99 -3.03 3.50
CA ALA A 37 -3.16 -3.83 4.70
C ALA A 37 -4.14 -4.96 4.40
N ASN A 38 -3.62 -6.10 3.98
CA ASN A 38 -4.41 -7.25 3.53
C ASN A 38 -4.84 -8.14 4.70
N LYS A 39 -5.84 -8.99 4.45
CA LYS A 39 -6.51 -9.87 5.43
C LYS A 39 -7.22 -9.11 6.54
N SER A 40 -7.85 -7.97 6.21
CA SER A 40 -8.64 -7.17 7.15
C SER A 40 -9.74 -7.97 7.87
N ASP A 41 -10.16 -9.11 7.32
CA ASP A 41 -11.07 -10.07 7.96
C ASP A 41 -10.50 -10.70 9.25
N LEU A 42 -9.20 -10.63 9.48
CA LEU A 42 -8.51 -11.18 10.65
C LEU A 42 -8.25 -10.12 11.75
N THR A 43 -9.14 -9.14 11.91
CA THR A 43 -8.99 -8.06 12.90
C THR A 43 -8.72 -8.58 14.32
N ASP A 44 -9.38 -9.67 14.74
CA ASP A 44 -9.17 -10.29 16.07
C ASP A 44 -7.76 -10.87 16.28
N ARG A 45 -7.02 -11.09 15.18
CA ARG A 45 -5.65 -11.61 15.18
C ARG A 45 -4.65 -10.57 14.69
N SER A 46 -5.07 -9.30 14.61
CA SER A 46 -4.21 -8.24 14.10
C SER A 46 -2.99 -8.05 15.01
N GLU A 47 -1.81 -8.15 14.43
CA GLU A 47 -0.52 -7.87 15.08
C GLU A 47 -0.03 -6.45 14.77
N VAL A 48 -0.74 -5.74 13.90
CA VAL A 48 -0.49 -4.36 13.49
C VAL A 48 -1.75 -3.55 13.73
N SER A 49 -1.62 -2.46 14.49
CA SER A 49 -2.74 -1.57 14.75
C SER A 49 -3.04 -0.65 13.55
N ALA A 50 -4.25 -0.09 13.48
CA ALA A 50 -4.59 0.91 12.48
C ALA A 50 -3.68 2.15 12.57
N GLU A 51 -3.33 2.58 13.79
CA GLU A 51 -2.40 3.69 14.01
C GLU A 51 -1.01 3.41 13.42
N GLU A 52 -0.49 2.19 13.59
CA GLU A 52 0.78 1.79 12.96
C GLU A 52 0.70 1.78 11.44
N GLY A 53 -0.42 1.31 10.88
CA GLY A 53 -0.69 1.40 9.44
C GLY A 53 -0.63 2.85 8.93
N GLU A 54 -1.29 3.78 9.62
CA GLU A 54 -1.27 5.21 9.28
C GLU A 54 0.14 5.82 9.44
N LEU A 55 0.87 5.46 10.48
CA LEU A 55 2.26 5.89 10.65
C LEU A 55 3.15 5.42 9.49
N MET A 56 2.94 4.20 9.00
CA MET A 56 3.66 3.68 7.83
C MET A 56 3.27 4.43 6.54
N SER A 57 1.98 4.71 6.34
CA SER A 57 1.45 5.54 5.25
C SER A 57 2.13 6.91 5.21
N HIS A 58 2.20 7.59 6.35
CA HIS A 58 2.90 8.87 6.48
C HIS A 58 4.41 8.74 6.25
N LYS A 59 5.04 7.70 6.81
CA LYS A 59 6.49 7.49 6.68
C LYS A 59 6.94 7.25 5.24
N LEU A 60 6.17 6.46 4.49
CA LEU A 60 6.49 6.14 3.10
C LEU A 60 5.81 7.09 2.11
N ASN A 61 5.04 8.08 2.59
CA ASN A 61 4.28 9.04 1.79
C ASN A 61 3.41 8.37 0.71
N MET A 62 2.71 7.30 1.10
CA MET A 62 1.85 6.51 0.22
C MET A 62 0.52 6.23 0.92
N PRO A 63 -0.63 6.36 0.23
CA PRO A 63 -1.92 6.08 0.84
C PRO A 63 -2.03 4.59 1.18
N ILE A 64 -2.69 4.31 2.30
CA ILE A 64 -2.97 2.96 2.77
C ILE A 64 -4.43 2.57 2.55
N PHE A 65 -4.66 1.31 2.20
CA PHE A 65 -5.99 0.72 2.05
C PHE A 65 -6.06 -0.60 2.81
N HIS A 66 -7.15 -0.80 3.55
CA HIS A 66 -7.45 -2.06 4.21
C HIS A 66 -8.27 -2.95 3.27
N CYS A 67 -7.83 -4.18 3.03
CA CYS A 67 -8.46 -5.08 2.06
C CYS A 67 -8.56 -6.50 2.62
N SER A 68 -9.58 -7.24 2.20
CA SER A 68 -9.63 -8.69 2.37
C SER A 68 -9.81 -9.34 1.00
N ALA A 69 -8.73 -9.96 0.50
CA ALA A 69 -8.80 -10.74 -0.72
C ALA A 69 -9.73 -11.96 -0.60
N LYS A 70 -9.89 -12.47 0.62
CA LYS A 70 -10.75 -13.61 0.93
C LYS A 70 -12.23 -13.24 0.86
N ASP A 71 -12.60 -12.11 1.45
CA ASP A 71 -13.98 -11.64 1.49
C ASP A 71 -14.34 -10.74 0.29
N ASN A 72 -13.40 -10.57 -0.64
CA ASN A 72 -13.48 -9.64 -1.78
C ASN A 72 -13.82 -8.20 -1.33
N ASP A 73 -13.28 -7.80 -0.18
CA ASP A 73 -13.52 -6.50 0.42
C ASP A 73 -12.44 -5.48 0.02
N ASN A 74 -12.90 -4.32 -0.46
CA ASN A 74 -12.09 -3.18 -0.85
C ASN A 74 -10.93 -3.48 -1.82
N ILE A 75 -11.05 -4.51 -2.66
CA ILE A 75 -9.98 -4.93 -3.57
C ILE A 75 -9.78 -3.97 -4.74
N GLU A 76 -10.86 -3.38 -5.28
CA GLU A 76 -10.76 -2.53 -6.47
C GLU A 76 -10.19 -1.15 -6.17
N THR A 77 -10.49 -0.59 -5.00
CA THR A 77 -10.15 0.79 -4.63
C THR A 77 -8.66 1.14 -4.75
N PRO A 78 -7.71 0.32 -4.23
CA PRO A 78 -6.28 0.61 -4.35
C PRO A 78 -5.81 0.67 -5.81
N PHE A 79 -6.31 -0.23 -6.67
CA PHE A 79 -5.92 -0.28 -8.07
C PHE A 79 -6.52 0.87 -8.88
N LEU A 80 -7.78 1.22 -8.62
CA LEU A 80 -8.40 2.40 -9.23
C LEU A 80 -7.68 3.68 -8.83
N HIS A 81 -7.25 3.79 -7.56
CA HIS A 81 -6.46 4.91 -7.08
C HIS A 81 -5.10 4.99 -7.79
N LEU A 82 -4.38 3.87 -7.88
CA LEU A 82 -3.12 3.77 -8.63
C LEU A 82 -3.28 4.20 -10.09
N ALA A 83 -4.31 3.68 -10.77
CA ALA A 83 -4.59 4.00 -12.16
C ALA A 83 -4.88 5.50 -12.36
N LYS A 84 -5.67 6.09 -11.44
CA LYS A 84 -5.96 7.53 -11.45
C LYS A 84 -4.69 8.37 -11.27
N LEU A 85 -3.86 8.06 -10.27
CA LEU A 85 -2.60 8.77 -10.03
C LEU A 85 -1.66 8.68 -11.24
N PHE A 86 -1.58 7.51 -11.86
CA PHE A 86 -0.78 7.32 -13.07
C PHE A 86 -1.29 8.18 -14.22
N TYR A 87 -2.59 8.14 -14.50
CA TYR A 87 -3.21 8.94 -15.56
C TYR A 87 -3.00 10.45 -15.34
N GLU A 88 -3.17 10.95 -14.12
CA GLU A 88 -2.95 12.35 -13.77
C GLU A 88 -1.48 12.77 -13.96
N ASN A 89 -0.53 11.91 -13.58
CA ASN A 89 0.89 12.19 -13.75
C ASN A 89 1.33 12.19 -15.22
N GLU A 90 0.81 11.28 -16.04
CA GLU A 90 1.09 11.27 -17.49
C GLU A 90 0.44 12.46 -18.19
N SER A 91 -0.78 12.84 -17.80
CA SER A 91 -1.47 14.01 -18.37
C SER A 91 -0.71 15.32 -18.10
N LYS A 92 -0.07 15.44 -16.93
CA LYS A 92 0.74 16.62 -16.54
C LYS A 92 2.07 16.72 -17.28
N LYS A 93 2.65 15.60 -17.74
CA LYS A 93 3.91 15.59 -18.51
C LYS A 93 3.73 16.02 -19.96
N SER A 94 2.50 16.02 -20.46
CA SER A 94 2.21 16.31 -21.87
C SER A 94 2.07 17.82 -22.17
N PHE A 95 2.41 18.69 -21.20
CA PHE A 95 2.48 20.15 -21.28
C PHE A 95 3.78 20.63 -20.64
#